data_AF-A0A934PTZ0-F1
#
_entry.id   AF-A0A934PTZ0-F1
#
_cell.length_a   1.000
_cell.length_b   1.000
_cell.length_c   1.000
_cell.angle_alpha   90.00
_cell.angle_beta   90.00
_cell.angle_gamma   90.00
#
_symmetry.space_group_name_H-M   'P 1'
#
loop_
_entity.id
_entity.type
_entity.pdbx_description
1 polymer ?
#
loop_
_entity_poly.entity_id
_entity_poly.type
_entity_poly.pdbx_seq_one_letter_code
_entity_poly.pdbx_strand_id
1 'polypeptide(L)'
;MLRINVPTTSSVPLSQSLFDRYNLPHPLNGTDMEISGDMVLIFENEQQAVKYLDELEDSASSVDDDSTEKNILNALITAVNNDTFVRAYLG
;
A
#
# COMPACT_ATOMS: atom_id res chain seq x y z
N MET A 1 -10.04 -13.64 0.15
CA MET A 1 -10.04 -12.19 0.42
C MET A 1 -8.91 -11.90 1.38
N LEU A 2 -7.89 -11.22 0.89
CA LEU A 2 -6.68 -10.83 1.60
C LEU A 2 -6.83 -9.39 2.08
N ARG A 3 -6.44 -9.13 3.32
CA ARG A 3 -6.49 -7.80 3.95
C ARG A 3 -5.09 -7.50 4.48
N ILE A 4 -4.50 -6.41 4.01
CA ILE A 4 -3.15 -6.01 4.43
C ILE A 4 -3.27 -4.71 5.20
N ASN A 5 -2.88 -4.76 6.47
CA ASN A 5 -2.85 -3.58 7.31
C ASN A 5 -1.61 -2.76 6.99
N VAL A 6 -1.83 -1.48 6.70
CA VAL A 6 -0.75 -0.52 6.50
C VAL A 6 -0.59 0.24 7.82
N PRO A 7 0.49 -0.03 8.57
CA PRO A 7 0.68 0.63 9.85
C PRO A 7 0.77 2.14 9.63
N THR A 8 0.07 2.92 10.45
CA THR A 8 0.21 4.37 10.41
C THR A 8 1.67 4.71 10.72
N THR A 9 2.38 5.31 9.75
CA THR A 9 3.70 5.86 10.03
C THR A 9 3.51 7.15 10.81
N SER A 10 4.30 7.36 11.87
CA SER A 10 4.14 8.46 12.84
C SER A 10 4.19 9.87 12.24
N SER A 11 4.61 9.99 10.98
CA SER A 11 4.83 11.26 10.29
C SER A 11 3.70 11.64 9.34
N VAL A 12 2.91 10.68 8.83
CA VAL A 12 1.81 10.94 7.90
C VAL A 12 0.67 9.94 8.19
N PRO A 13 -0.49 10.41 8.68
CA PRO A 13 -1.67 9.56 8.81
C PRO A 13 -2.05 9.05 7.41
N LEU A 14 -1.86 7.76 7.17
CA LEU A 14 -2.25 7.16 5.90
C LEU A 14 -3.76 7.13 5.83
N SER A 15 -4.34 7.89 4.89
CA SER A 15 -5.78 7.94 4.66
C SER A 15 -6.11 7.75 3.18
N GLN A 16 -7.34 7.35 2.89
CA GLN A 16 -7.79 7.10 1.51
C GLN A 16 -7.59 8.32 0.61
N SER A 17 -7.73 9.53 1.16
CA SER A 17 -7.54 10.78 0.42
C SER A 17 -6.10 11.02 -0.05
N LEU A 18 -5.11 10.29 0.49
CA LEU A 18 -3.72 10.40 0.01
C LEU A 18 -3.57 9.82 -1.39
N PHE A 19 -4.37 8.82 -1.75
CA PHE A 19 -4.34 8.25 -3.09
C PHE A 19 -4.74 9.28 -4.13
N ASP A 20 -5.86 9.97 -3.91
CA ASP A 20 -6.30 11.04 -4.82
C ASP A 20 -5.34 12.23 -4.80
N ARG A 21 -4.84 12.62 -3.61
CA ARG A 21 -3.97 13.80 -3.45
C ARG A 21 -2.63 13.65 -4.17
N TYR A 22 -2.05 12.45 -4.11
CA TYR A 22 -0.74 12.15 -4.69
C TYR A 22 -0.84 11.32 -5.97
N ASN A 23 -2.06 11.10 -6.49
CA ASN A 23 -2.30 10.29 -7.68
C ASN A 23 -1.66 8.88 -7.58
N LEU A 24 -1.77 8.26 -6.41
CA LEU A 24 -1.22 6.93 -6.14
C LEU A 24 -2.10 5.85 -6.75
N PRO A 25 -1.54 4.69 -7.15
CA PRO A 25 -2.33 3.56 -7.60
C PRO A 25 -3.26 3.09 -6.48
N HIS A 26 -4.53 2.85 -6.80
CA HIS A 26 -5.49 2.31 -5.84
C HIS A 26 -5.49 0.77 -5.90
N PRO A 27 -5.58 0.08 -4.76
CA PRO A 27 -5.86 -1.35 -4.77
C PRO A 27 -7.21 -1.62 -5.44
N LEU A 28 -7.28 -2.67 -6.26
CA LEU A 28 -8.44 -2.88 -7.14
C LEU A 28 -9.75 -3.22 -6.39
N ASN A 29 -9.69 -3.69 -5.13
CA ASN A 29 -10.87 -3.84 -4.27
C ASN A 29 -11.04 -2.70 -3.25
N GLY A 30 -10.25 -1.63 -3.39
CA GLY A 30 -10.30 -0.45 -2.55
C GLY A 30 -9.59 -0.61 -1.21
N THR A 31 -9.82 0.37 -0.35
CA THR A 31 -9.26 0.45 1.00
C THR A 31 -10.36 0.56 2.03
N ASP A 32 -10.04 0.23 3.28
CA ASP A 32 -10.92 0.36 4.44
C ASP A 32 -10.13 0.99 5.59
N MET A 33 -10.81 1.35 6.67
CA MET A 33 -10.20 1.91 7.87
C MET A 33 -10.59 1.05 9.07
N GLU A 34 -9.60 0.50 9.77
CA GLU A 34 -9.85 -0.22 11.01
C GLU A 34 -10.25 0.76 12.13
N ILE A 35 -10.90 0.23 13.15
CA ILE A 35 -11.26 0.99 14.36
C ILE A 35 -10.01 1.54 15.08
N SER A 36 -8.85 0.90 14.90
CA SER A 36 -7.55 1.38 15.37
C SER A 36 -7.06 2.65 14.65
N GLY A 37 -7.67 3.00 13.51
CA GLY A 37 -7.23 4.08 12.62
C GLY A 37 -6.22 3.63 11.56
N ASP A 38 -5.89 2.35 11.49
CA ASP A 38 -5.03 1.80 10.45
C ASP A 38 -5.79 1.68 9.13
N MET A 39 -5.10 1.98 8.03
CA MET A 39 -5.63 1.73 6.69
C MET A 39 -5.47 0.26 6.34
N VAL A 40 -6.51 -0.33 5.76
CA VAL A 40 -6.48 -1.69 5.22
C VAL A 40 -6.56 -1.64 3.71
N LEU A 41 -5.63 -2.32 3.04
CA LEU A 41 -5.70 -2.60 1.61
C LEU A 41 -6.49 -3.90 1.41
N ILE A 42 -7.48 -3.88 0.52
CA ILE A 42 -8.34 -5.04 0.26
C ILE A 42 -7.95 -5.67 -1.08
N PHE A 43 -7.77 -6.99 -1.07
CA PHE A 43 -7.50 -7.80 -2.24
C PHE A 43 -8.34 -9.08 -2.24
N GLU A 44 -8.61 -9.64 -3.41
CA GLU A 44 -9.29 -10.91 -3.59
C GLU A 44 -8.39 -12.06 -3.14
N ASN A 45 -7.11 -12.00 -3.55
CA ASN A 45 -6.08 -13.00 -3.35
C ASN A 45 -4.66 -12.37 -3.38
N GLU A 46 -3.66 -13.20 -3.16
CA GLU A 46 -2.23 -12.87 -3.14
C GLU A 46 -1.75 -12.35 -4.50
N GLN A 47 -2.23 -12.92 -5.60
CA GLN A 47 -1.86 -12.49 -6.96
C GLN A 47 -2.22 -11.03 -7.20
N GLN A 48 -3.39 -10.59 -6.74
CA GLN A 48 -3.80 -9.18 -6.86
C GLN A 48 -2.94 -8.26 -6.00
N ALA A 49 -2.55 -8.70 -4.80
CA ALA A 49 -1.65 -7.93 -3.94
C ALA A 49 -0.24 -7.81 -4.54
N VAL A 50 0.28 -8.87 -5.18
CA VAL A 50 1.57 -8.83 -5.89
C VAL A 50 1.50 -7.90 -7.10
N LYS A 51 0.44 -7.96 -7.91
CA LYS A 51 0.29 -7.03 -9.03
C LYS A 51 0.25 -5.56 -8.55
N TYR A 52 -0.43 -5.32 -7.43
CA TYR A 52 -0.47 -4.00 -6.83
C TYR A 52 0.88 -3.56 -6.26
N LEU A 53 1.68 -4.49 -5.71
CA LEU A 53 3.06 -4.23 -5.32
C LEU A 53 3.90 -3.74 -6.52
N ASP A 54 3.79 -4.40 -7.67
CA ASP A 54 4.48 -3.97 -8.89
C ASP A 54 4.08 -2.55 -9.32
N GLU A 55 2.78 -2.21 -9.26
CA GLU A 55 2.27 -0.87 -9.58
C GLU A 55 2.81 0.21 -8.62
N LEU A 56 2.96 -0.12 -7.33
CA LEU A 56 3.55 0.77 -6.34
C LEU A 56 5.04 0.99 -6.57
N GLU A 57 5.80 -0.07 -6.90
CA GLU A 57 7.23 0.02 -7.19
C GLU A 57 7.50 0.84 -8.44
N ASP A 58 6.70 0.66 -9.50
CA ASP A 58 6.79 1.46 -10.72
C ASP A 58 6.48 2.95 -10.44
N SER A 59 5.43 3.22 -9.67
CA SER A 59 5.09 4.58 -9.23
C SER A 59 6.21 5.20 -8.40
N ALA A 60 6.77 4.45 -7.45
CA ALA A 60 7.87 4.91 -6.60
C ALA A 60 9.13 5.23 -7.39
N SER A 61 9.40 4.50 -8.48
CA SER A 61 10.57 4.74 -9.34
C SER A 61 10.52 6.08 -10.07
N SER A 62 9.32 6.65 -10.24
CA SER A 62 9.07 7.90 -10.97
C SER A 62 8.99 9.14 -10.07
N VAL A 63 9.04 8.95 -8.75
CA VAL A 63 8.85 10.00 -7.75
C VAL A 63 10.17 10.37 -7.09
N ASP A 64 10.36 11.65 -6.79
CA ASP A 64 11.54 12.17 -6.10
C ASP A 64 11.75 11.51 -4.73
N ASP A 65 12.97 11.03 -4.48
CA ASP A 65 13.29 10.20 -3.32
C ASP A 65 13.08 10.90 -1.96
N ASP A 66 13.16 12.23 -1.92
CA ASP A 66 13.00 13.03 -0.69
C ASP A 66 11.55 13.53 -0.50
N SER A 67 10.64 13.20 -1.42
CA SER A 67 9.26 13.67 -1.37
C SER A 67 8.40 12.95 -0.33
N THR A 68 7.34 13.61 0.13
CA THR A 68 6.31 12.96 0.99
C THR A 68 5.64 11.79 0.27
N GLU A 69 5.47 11.90 -1.05
CA GLU A 69 4.87 10.86 -1.89
C GLU A 69 5.71 9.59 -1.89
N LYS A 70 7.04 9.69 -2.04
CA LYS A 70 7.95 8.55 -1.94
C LYS A 70 7.85 7.85 -0.59
N ASN A 71 7.76 8.63 0.49
CA ASN A 71 7.61 8.08 1.84
C ASN A 71 6.30 7.28 1.98
N ILE A 72 5.20 7.76 1.40
CA ILE A 72 3.91 7.06 1.39
C ILE A 72 4.01 5.78 0.56
N LEU A 73 4.55 5.85 -0.66
CA LEU A 73 4.74 4.70 -1.54
C LEU A 73 5.61 3.63 -0.88
N ASN A 74 6.74 4.01 -0.28
CA ASN A 74 7.62 3.09 0.44
C ASN A 74 6.90 2.41 1.62
N ALA A 75 6.04 3.13 2.34
CA ALA A 75 5.24 2.55 3.43
C ALA A 75 4.23 1.51 2.90
N LEU A 76 3.57 1.80 1.78
CA LEU A 76 2.64 0.87 1.11
C LEU A 76 3.38 -0.38 0.59
N ILE A 77 4.49 -0.19 -0.12
CA ILE A 77 5.36 -1.28 -0.63
C ILE A 77 5.80 -2.16 0.54
N THR A 78 6.29 -1.54 1.62
CA THR A 78 6.75 -2.27 2.80
C THR A 78 5.62 -3.06 3.46
N ALA A 79 4.42 -2.51 3.56
CA ALA A 79 3.26 -3.20 4.15
C ALA A 79 2.85 -4.42 3.31
N VAL A 80 2.75 -4.26 1.98
CA VAL A 80 2.37 -5.35 1.08
C VAL A 80 3.46 -6.42 1.02
N ASN A 81 4.72 -6.03 0.87
CA ASN A 81 5.85 -6.95 0.77
C ASN A 81 6.18 -7.66 2.10
N ASN A 82 5.78 -7.12 3.25
CA ASN A 82 5.95 -7.80 4.54
C ASN A 82 4.80 -8.75 4.89
N ASP A 83 3.68 -8.70 4.17
CA ASP A 83 2.56 -9.59 4.42
C ASP A 83 2.97 -11.06 4.21
N THR A 84 2.52 -11.93 5.11
CA THR A 84 2.96 -13.34 5.12
C THR A 84 2.44 -14.10 3.90
N PHE A 85 1.23 -13.82 3.43
CA PHE A 85 0.65 -14.50 2.27
C PHE A 85 1.27 -14.00 0.97
N VAL A 86 1.52 -12.69 0.86
CA VAL A 86 2.24 -12.12 -0.29
C VAL A 86 3.66 -12.69 -0.38
N ARG A 87 4.41 -12.73 0.73
CA ARG A 87 5.76 -13.32 0.75
C ARG A 87 5.76 -14.80 0.40
N ALA A 88 4.80 -15.56 0.93
CA ALA A 88 4.67 -16.97 0.60
C ALA A 88 4.35 -17.22 -0.88
N TYR A 89 3.63 -16.29 -1.52
CA TYR A 89 3.35 -16.35 -2.95
C TYR A 89 4.58 -16.02 -3.81
N LEU A 90 5.45 -15.12 -3.34
CA LEU A 90 6.67 -14.71 -4.05
C LEU A 90 7.82 -15.75 -3.99
N GLY A 91 7.84 -16.64 -2.99
CA GLY A 91 8.76 -17.79 -2.91
C GLY A 91 9.68 -17.79 -1.70
#